data_AF-A0A4R7C6T9-F1
#
_entry.id   AF-A0A4R7C6T9-F1
#
_cell.length_a   1.000
_cell.length_b   1.000
_cell.length_c   1.000
_cell.angle_alpha   90.00
_cell.angle_beta   90.00
_cell.angle_gamma   90.00
#
_symmetry.space_group_name_H-M   'P 1'
#
loop_
_entity.id
_entity.type
_entity.pdbx_description
1 polymer ?
#
loop_
_entity_poly.entity_id
_entity_poly.type
_entity_poly.pdbx_seq_one_letter_code
_entity_poly.pdbx_strand_id
1 'polypeptide(L)'
;MIEQSDTAFFDEANHKRAALGYVEQAFAEAELDGLDSDFVVQAALFQAFRHLVELYGEEQTATYAESLPERIRGGGFSIAPKH
;
A
#
# COMPACT_ATOMS: atom_id res chain seq x y z
N MET A 1 1.00 -10.61 -31.18
CA MET A 1 0.29 -9.74 -30.22
C MET A 1 0.68 -10.16 -28.79
N ILE A 2 1.98 -10.13 -28.47
CA ILE A 2 2.51 -10.56 -27.15
C ILE A 2 3.38 -9.45 -26.50
N GLU A 3 3.85 -8.45 -27.25
CA GLU A 3 4.75 -7.43 -26.69
C GLU A 3 4.07 -6.29 -25.91
N GLN A 4 2.81 -5.94 -26.20
CA GLN A 4 2.14 -4.80 -25.54
C GLN A 4 1.65 -5.11 -24.11
N SER A 5 1.33 -6.36 -23.80
CA SER A 5 0.84 -6.78 -22.48
C SER A 5 1.97 -6.89 -21.46
N ASP A 6 3.15 -7.37 -21.85
CA ASP A 6 4.30 -7.53 -20.95
C ASP A 6 4.95 -6.19 -20.59
N THR A 7 4.96 -5.24 -21.53
CA THR A 7 5.47 -3.87 -21.28
C THR A 7 4.56 -3.09 -20.33
N ALA A 8 3.23 -3.14 -20.52
CA ALA A 8 2.28 -2.47 -19.63
C ALA A 8 2.30 -3.03 -18.20
N PHE A 9 2.47 -4.34 -18.03
CA PHE A 9 2.59 -4.96 -16.71
C PHE A 9 3.90 -4.55 -16.00
N PHE A 10 5.01 -4.49 -16.74
CA PHE A 10 6.29 -4.02 -16.21
C PHE A 10 6.20 -2.56 -15.75
N ASP A 11 5.54 -1.70 -16.54
CA ASP A 11 5.32 -0.29 -16.19
C ASP A 11 4.42 -0.13 -14.95
N GLU A 12 3.35 -0.92 -14.82
CA GLU A 12 2.50 -0.91 -13.63
C GLU A 12 3.26 -1.36 -12.37
N ALA A 13 4.02 -2.44 -12.46
CA ALA A 13 4.85 -2.92 -11.36
C ALA A 13 5.94 -1.90 -10.97
N ASN A 14 6.52 -1.21 -11.96
CA ASN A 14 7.51 -0.17 -11.73
C ASN A 14 6.89 1.08 -11.08
N HIS A 15 5.71 1.51 -11.54
CA HIS A 15 4.97 2.62 -10.93
C HIS A 15 4.57 2.30 -9.48
N LYS A 16 4.08 1.08 -9.21
CA LYS A 16 3.74 0.63 -7.85
C LYS A 16 4.97 0.64 -6.94
N ARG A 17 6.13 0.19 -7.44
CA ARG A 17 7.39 0.22 -6.68
C ARG A 17 7.86 1.65 -6.43
N ALA A 18 7.77 2.54 -7.42
CA ALA A 18 8.13 3.94 -7.26
C ALA A 18 7.23 4.63 -6.23
N ALA A 19 5.91 4.41 -6.30
CA ALA A 19 4.96 4.92 -5.32
C ALA A 19 5.26 4.43 -3.89
N LEU A 20 5.61 3.14 -3.74
CA LEU A 20 6.03 2.60 -2.45
C LEU A 20 7.28 3.31 -1.92
N GLY A 21 8.27 3.57 -2.78
CA GLY A 21 9.48 4.31 -2.39
C GLY A 21 9.19 5.72 -1.87
N TYR A 22 8.21 6.42 -2.43
CA TYR A 22 7.76 7.73 -1.89
C TYR A 22 7.15 7.60 -0.50
N VAL A 23 6.36 6.54 -0.25
CA VAL A 23 5.76 6.28 1.07
C VAL A 23 6.85 5.90 2.08
N GLU A 24 7.78 5.02 1.71
CA GLU A 24 8.91 4.64 2.57
C GLU A 24 9.75 5.85 2.95
N GLN A 25 10.02 6.75 2.00
CA GLN A 25 10.74 8.00 2.27
C GLN A 25 9.97 8.88 3.26
N ALA A 26 8.66 9.05 3.09
CA ALA A 26 7.84 9.84 4.01
C ALA A 26 7.86 9.28 5.45
N PHE A 27 7.92 7.95 5.60
CA PHE A 27 8.07 7.31 6.91
C PHE A 27 9.45 7.57 7.51
N ALA A 28 10.51 7.44 6.72
CA ALA A 28 11.87 7.72 7.18
C ALA A 28 12.03 9.20 7.60
N GLU A 29 11.44 10.13 6.86
CA GLU A 29 11.41 11.56 7.24
C GLU A 29 10.67 11.78 8.57
N ALA A 30 9.51 11.14 8.76
CA ALA A 30 8.75 11.25 10.01
C ALA A 30 9.54 10.73 11.22
N GLU A 31 10.29 9.64 11.06
CA GLU A 31 11.17 9.11 12.10
C GLU A 31 12.33 10.07 12.42
N LEU A 32 12.91 10.72 11.41
CA LEU A 32 13.95 11.74 11.60
C LEU A 32 13.42 12.97 12.36
N ASP A 33 12.15 13.32 12.15
CA ASP A 33 11.45 14.38 12.89
C ASP A 33 11.06 13.97 14.33
N GLY A 34 11.33 12.71 14.71
CA GLY A 34 11.07 12.17 16.04
C GLY A 34 9.62 11.75 16.28
N LEU A 35 8.83 11.55 15.22
CA LEU A 35 7.48 11.01 15.32
C LEU A 35 7.54 9.51 15.64
N ASP A 36 6.61 9.07 16.49
CA ASP A 36 6.45 7.64 16.77
C ASP A 36 5.90 6.94 15.52
N SER A 37 6.59 5.88 15.11
CA SER A 37 6.24 5.06 13.95
C SER A 37 4.80 4.53 14.04
N ASP A 38 4.31 4.21 15.24
CA ASP A 38 2.94 3.74 15.44
C ASP A 38 1.89 4.80 15.03
N PHE A 39 2.14 6.08 15.34
CA PHE A 39 1.24 7.17 14.93
C PHE A 39 1.31 7.41 13.41
N VAL A 40 2.49 7.30 12.81
CA VAL A 40 2.69 7.47 11.37
C VAL A 40 1.96 6.36 10.59
N VAL A 41 2.06 5.11 11.05
CA VAL A 41 1.34 3.97 10.46
C VAL A 41 -0.18 4.20 10.47
N GLN A 42 -0.74 4.60 11.62
CA GLN A 42 -2.18 4.85 11.73
C GLN A 42 -2.64 6.00 10.83
N ALA A 43 -1.86 7.09 10.75
CA ALA A 43 -2.15 8.20 9.86
C ALA A 43 -2.10 7.79 8.38
N ALA A 44 -1.11 7.00 7.98
CA ALA A 44 -0.98 6.49 6.62
C ALA A 44 -2.15 5.57 6.24
N LEU A 45 -2.57 4.68 7.15
CA LEU A 45 -3.74 3.82 6.95
C LEU A 45 -5.01 4.64 6.77
N PHE A 46 -5.24 5.64 7.63
CA PHE A 46 -6.39 6.54 7.50
C PHE A 46 -6.38 7.26 6.16
N GLN A 47 -5.24 7.83 5.77
CA GLN A 47 -5.09 8.54 4.49
C GLN A 47 -5.34 7.61 3.29
N ALA A 48 -4.82 6.38 3.35
CA ALA A 48 -5.03 5.38 2.30
C ALA A 48 -6.53 5.03 2.16
N PHE A 49 -7.23 4.74 3.26
CA PHE A 49 -8.67 4.44 3.20
C PHE A 49 -9.49 5.64 2.76
N ARG A 50 -9.14 6.85 3.22
CA ARG A 50 -9.79 8.08 2.77
C ARG A 50 -9.70 8.21 1.25
N HIS A 51 -8.52 8.01 0.66
CA HIS A 51 -8.37 8.06 -0.80
C HIS A 51 -9.11 6.93 -1.52
N LEU A 52 -9.17 5.72 -0.96
CA LEU A 52 -9.98 4.64 -1.53
C LEU A 52 -11.46 5.04 -1.58
N VAL A 53 -11.99 5.65 -0.52
CA VAL A 53 -13.37 6.15 -0.49
C VAL A 53 -13.58 7.28 -1.50
N GLU A 54 -12.65 8.23 -1.59
CA GLU A 54 -12.72 9.34 -2.56
C GLU A 54 -12.72 8.87 -4.02
N LEU A 55 -11.94 7.82 -4.34
CA LEU A 55 -11.77 7.31 -5.70
C LEU A 55 -12.86 6.32 -6.12
N TYR A 56 -13.28 5.45 -5.20
CA TYR A 56 -14.10 4.28 -5.52
C TYR A 56 -15.44 4.25 -4.79
N GLY A 57 -15.62 5.02 -3.72
CA GLY A 57 -16.80 5.02 -2.88
C GLY A 57 -16.67 4.15 -1.62
N GLU A 58 -17.60 4.36 -0.68
CA GLU A 58 -17.60 3.72 0.65
C GLU A 58 -17.81 2.20 0.56
N GLU A 59 -18.80 1.74 -0.20
CA GLU A 59 -19.15 0.31 -0.34
C GLU A 59 -18.03 -0.52 -0.99
N GLN A 60 -17.39 0.04 -2.02
CA GLN A 60 -16.26 -0.57 -2.71
C GLN A 60 -15.05 -0.67 -1.78
N THR A 61 -14.83 0.37 -0.97
CA THR A 61 -13.76 0.38 0.03
C THR A 61 -14.03 -0.63 1.15
N ALA A 62 -15.27 -0.77 1.60
CA ALA A 62 -15.66 -1.77 2.59
C ALA A 62 -15.42 -3.19 2.07
N THR A 63 -15.85 -3.48 0.84
CA THR A 63 -15.61 -4.76 0.17
C THR A 63 -14.11 -5.06 0.06
N TYR A 64 -13.30 -4.06 -0.30
CA TYR A 64 -11.84 -4.20 -0.30
C TYR A 64 -11.29 -4.52 1.10
N ALA A 65 -11.78 -3.83 2.12
CA ALA A 65 -11.33 -3.99 3.51
C ALA A 65 -11.66 -5.39 4.08
N GLU A 66 -12.77 -6.01 3.66
CA GLU A 66 -13.13 -7.38 4.06
C GLU A 66 -12.08 -8.43 3.64
N SER A 67 -11.33 -8.17 2.56
CA SER A 67 -10.25 -9.06 2.09
C SER A 67 -8.94 -8.91 2.90
N LEU A 68 -8.77 -7.81 3.64
CA LEU A 68 -7.51 -7.51 4.32
C LEU A 68 -7.15 -8.51 5.42
N PRO A 69 -8.06 -8.95 6.32
CA PRO A 69 -7.73 -9.92 7.35
C PRO A 69 -7.16 -11.21 6.79
N GLU A 70 -7.71 -11.70 5.68
CA GLU A 70 -7.22 -12.91 5.02
C GLU A 70 -5.81 -12.69 4.45
N ARG A 71 -5.59 -11.58 3.74
CA ARG A 71 -4.27 -11.23 3.17
C ARG A 71 -3.20 -11.05 4.25
N ILE A 72 -3.54 -10.43 5.38
CA ILE A 72 -2.62 -10.24 6.51
C ILE A 72 -2.22 -11.59 7.11
N ARG A 73 -3.19 -12.46 7.40
CA ARG A 73 -2.90 -13.80 7.94
C ARG A 73 -2.08 -14.65 6.97
N GLY A 74 -2.39 -14.54 5.68
CA GLY A 74 -1.68 -15.16 4.58
C GLY A 74 -0.25 -14.63 4.35
N GLY A 75 0.16 -13.58 5.05
CA GLY A 75 1.52 -13.02 4.94
C GLY A 75 1.72 -12.12 3.72
N GLY A 76 0.64 -11.66 3.07
CA GLY A 76 0.71 -10.81 1.87
C GLY A 76 1.33 -9.43 2.09
N PHE A 77 1.61 -9.07 3.34
CA PHE A 77 2.30 -7.82 3.74
C PHE A 77 3.60 -8.09 4.53
N SER A 78 4.01 -9.37 4.65
CA SER A 78 5.25 -9.74 5.33
C SER A 78 6.40 -9.78 4.31
N ILE A 79 7.46 -9.01 4.57
CA ILE A 79 8.65 -8.91 3.70
C ILE A 79 9.72 -9.98 4.03
N ALA A 80 9.54 -10.71 5.13
CA ALA A 80 10.36 -11.86 5.49
C ALA A 80 9.51 -13.15 5.39
N PRO A 81 10.06 -14.26 4.86
CA PRO A 81 9.39 -15.54 4.96
C PRO A 81 9.22 -15.87 6.44
N LYS A 82 7.99 -16.21 6.84
CA LYS A 82 7.72 -16.75 8.17
C LYS A 82 8.56 -18.03 8.31
N HIS A 83 9.59 -17.99 9.15
CA HIS A 83 10.30 -19.18 9.63
C HIS A 83 9.48 -19.84 10.74
#